data_AF-A0A2N8DRC3-F1
#
_entry.id   AF-A0A2N8DRC3-F1
#
_cell.length_a   1.000
_cell.length_b   1.000
_cell.length_c   1.000
_cell.angle_alpha   90.00
_cell.angle_beta   90.00
_cell.angle_gamma   90.00
#
_symmetry.space_group_name_H-M   'P 1'
#
loop_
_entity.id
_entity.type
_entity.pdbx_description
1 polymer ?
#
loop_
_entity_poly.entity_id
_entity_poly.type
_entity_poly.pdbx_seq_one_letter_code
_entity_poly.pdbx_strand_id
1 'polypeptide(L)'
;MDESPYKQHRKLLLTGRSPTACCLQEFAISMFASYRFKFSTGCIRTFNAKQFGIFQEMATSFHQHGHNDPNFVEVCRAIIEKRTKAARDNLALLMRYQALQKSGAPPDEYLILLKTYQMQHKVNRENGYINTDHLVHPSVVPEAELGDWYFEIL
;
A
#
# COMPACT_ATOMS: atom_id res chain seq x y z
N MET A 1 -18.13 10.08 -23.21
CA MET A 1 -17.58 9.80 -21.87
C MET A 1 -16.38 8.91 -22.11
N ASP A 2 -15.17 9.47 -22.03
CA ASP A 2 -13.97 8.68 -22.19
C ASP A 2 -13.89 7.67 -21.04
N GLU A 3 -13.49 6.44 -21.36
CA GLU A 3 -13.39 5.38 -20.37
C GLU A 3 -12.33 5.73 -19.32
N SER A 4 -12.66 5.56 -18.03
CA SER A 4 -11.72 5.85 -16.93
C SER A 4 -10.38 5.12 -17.14
N PRO A 5 -9.23 5.81 -17.05
CA PRO A 5 -7.92 5.16 -17.18
C PRO A 5 -7.68 4.12 -16.09
N TYR A 6 -8.33 4.25 -14.93
CA TYR A 6 -8.28 3.25 -13.87
C TYR A 6 -9.01 1.96 -14.26
N LYS A 7 -10.05 2.05 -15.10
CA LYS A 7 -10.71 0.90 -15.71
C LYS A 7 -9.87 0.31 -16.84
N GLN A 8 -9.40 1.15 -17.76
CA GLN A 8 -8.57 0.74 -18.90
C GLN A 8 -7.31 -0.02 -18.47
N HIS A 9 -6.59 0.50 -17.46
CA HIS A 9 -5.33 -0.05 -16.97
C HIS A 9 -5.50 -0.92 -15.72
N ARG A 10 -6.73 -1.33 -15.38
CA ARG A 10 -7.05 -2.07 -14.14
C ARG A 10 -6.16 -3.30 -13.92
N LYS A 11 -5.93 -4.10 -14.96
CA LYS A 11 -5.09 -5.30 -14.86
C LYS A 11 -3.65 -4.97 -14.48
N LEU A 12 -3.09 -3.90 -15.04
CA LEU A 12 -1.76 -3.42 -14.69
C LEU A 12 -1.72 -2.97 -13.22
N LEU A 13 -2.72 -2.16 -12.83
CA LEU A 13 -2.83 -1.58 -11.49
C LEU A 13 -3.12 -2.61 -10.40
N LEU A 14 -3.85 -3.70 -10.65
CA LEU A 14 -4.15 -4.70 -9.61
C LEU A 14 -3.12 -5.83 -9.52
N THR A 15 -2.37 -6.10 -10.61
CA THR A 15 -1.33 -7.14 -10.57
C THR A 15 -0.08 -6.66 -9.85
N GLY A 16 0.44 -5.47 -10.18
CA GLY A 16 1.58 -4.87 -9.48
C GLY A 16 2.89 -5.65 -9.61
N ARG A 17 3.10 -6.35 -10.73
CA ARG A 17 4.25 -7.26 -10.91
C ARG A 17 5.52 -6.60 -11.48
N SER A 18 5.41 -5.37 -12.00
CA SER A 18 6.55 -4.63 -12.53
C SER A 18 6.84 -3.38 -11.68
N PRO A 19 8.09 -2.86 -11.67
CA PRO A 19 8.41 -1.60 -11.00
C PRO A 19 7.50 -0.45 -11.43
N THR A 20 7.17 -0.37 -12.72
CA THR A 20 6.22 0.62 -13.26
C THR A 20 4.82 0.45 -12.65
N ALA A 21 4.30 -0.78 -12.58
CA ALA A 21 2.99 -1.03 -11.99
C ALA A 21 2.97 -0.65 -10.50
N CYS A 22 4.04 -0.93 -9.75
CA CYS A 22 4.17 -0.49 -8.37
C CYS A 22 4.17 1.05 -8.24
N CYS A 23 4.94 1.75 -9.08
CA CYS A 23 4.98 3.22 -9.09
C CYS A 23 3.61 3.83 -9.42
N LEU A 24 2.88 3.26 -10.40
CA LEU A 24 1.51 3.70 -10.74
C LEU A 24 0.50 3.41 -9.62
N GLN A 25 0.65 2.29 -8.91
CA GLN A 25 -0.15 1.99 -7.72
C GLN A 25 0.09 3.01 -6.61
N GLU A 26 1.34 3.28 -6.27
CA GLU A 26 1.75 4.26 -5.25
C GLU A 26 1.20 5.65 -5.58
N PHE A 27 1.31 6.05 -6.85
CA PHE A 27 0.71 7.28 -7.35
C PHE A 27 -0.82 7.30 -7.10
N ALA A 28 -1.54 6.27 -7.56
CA ALA A 28 -3.00 6.21 -7.42
C ALA A 28 -3.45 6.30 -5.96
N ILE A 29 -2.86 5.49 -5.07
CA ILE A 29 -3.26 5.49 -3.65
C ILE A 29 -2.81 6.75 -2.90
N SER A 30 -1.74 7.41 -3.34
CA SER A 30 -1.33 8.71 -2.78
C SER A 30 -2.32 9.82 -3.11
N MET A 31 -2.94 9.79 -4.29
CA MET A 31 -4.04 10.71 -4.62
C MET A 31 -5.30 10.37 -3.82
N PHE A 32 -5.57 9.08 -3.60
CA PHE A 32 -6.75 8.62 -2.85
C PHE A 32 -6.68 8.93 -1.34
N ALA A 33 -5.49 8.83 -0.74
CA ALA A 33 -5.30 9.04 0.69
C ALA A 33 -3.91 9.61 0.97
N SER A 34 -3.66 10.84 0.53
CA SER A 34 -2.36 11.55 0.60
C SER A 34 -1.81 11.77 2.01
N TYR A 35 -2.70 11.80 3.00
CA TYR A 35 -2.35 11.84 4.42
C TYR A 35 -1.63 10.56 4.87
N ARG A 36 -1.91 9.43 4.21
CA ARG A 36 -1.39 8.10 4.58
C ARG A 36 -0.33 7.59 3.62
N PHE A 37 -0.55 7.68 2.32
CA PHE A 37 0.36 7.12 1.32
C PHE A 37 1.18 8.21 0.65
N LYS A 38 2.50 8.02 0.60
CA LYS A 38 3.42 8.91 -0.09
C LYS A 38 3.81 8.34 -1.42
N PHE A 39 4.02 9.22 -2.38
CA PHE A 39 4.47 8.88 -3.73
C PHE A 39 5.83 9.54 -3.98
N SER A 40 6.80 8.75 -4.44
CA SER A 40 8.13 9.22 -4.80
C SER A 40 8.20 9.54 -6.28
N THR A 41 8.36 10.81 -6.63
CA THR A 41 8.51 11.25 -8.03
C THR A 41 9.75 10.67 -8.72
N GLY A 42 10.72 10.18 -7.94
CA GLY A 42 11.91 9.51 -8.47
C GLY A 42 11.58 8.29 -9.32
N CYS A 43 10.47 7.58 -9.06
CA CYS A 43 10.10 6.39 -9.84
C CYS A 43 9.67 6.73 -11.28
N ILE A 44 9.17 7.95 -11.51
CA ILE A 44 8.73 8.42 -12.84
C ILE A 44 9.91 8.59 -13.80
N ARG A 45 11.11 8.89 -13.30
CA ARG A 45 12.31 9.12 -14.14
C ARG A 45 12.70 7.91 -15.00
N THR A 46 12.21 6.73 -14.64
CA THR A 46 12.49 5.47 -15.34
C THR A 46 11.43 5.10 -16.39
N PHE A 47 10.38 5.92 -16.52
CA PHE A 47 9.28 5.63 -17.44
C PHE A 47 9.70 5.87 -18.89
N ASN A 48 9.33 4.93 -19.76
CA ASN A 48 9.30 5.20 -21.20
C ASN A 48 8.06 6.04 -21.57
N ALA A 49 8.01 6.51 -22.82
CA ALA A 49 6.92 7.35 -23.31
C ALA A 49 5.52 6.76 -23.08
N LYS A 50 5.36 5.44 -23.29
CA LYS A 50 4.08 4.75 -23.07
C LYS A 50 3.68 4.77 -21.59
N GLN A 51 4.62 4.47 -20.70
CA GLN A 51 4.37 4.44 -19.26
C GLN A 51 4.07 5.82 -18.70
N PHE A 52 4.76 6.85 -19.21
CA PHE A 52 4.49 8.24 -18.87
C PHE A 52 3.11 8.69 -19.36
N GLY A 53 2.68 8.26 -20.55
CA GLY A 53 1.33 8.50 -21.05
C GLY A 53 0.25 7.95 -20.11
N ILE A 54 0.39 6.72 -19.63
CA ILE A 54 -0.55 6.13 -18.64
C ILE A 54 -0.62 6.97 -17.36
N PHE A 55 0.53 7.40 -16.85
CA PHE A 55 0.59 8.27 -15.68
C PHE A 55 -0.16 9.60 -15.92
N GLN A 56 0.05 10.23 -17.07
CA GLN A 56 -0.63 11.47 -17.44
C GLN A 56 -2.14 11.27 -17.54
N GLU A 57 -2.60 10.21 -18.20
CA GLU A 57 -4.03 9.86 -18.29
C GLU A 57 -4.66 9.76 -16.88
N MET A 58 -4.02 9.01 -15.98
CA MET A 58 -4.48 8.85 -14.60
C MET A 58 -4.52 10.17 -13.82
N ALA A 59 -3.48 11.00 -13.95
CA ALA A 59 -3.38 12.30 -13.29
C ALA A 59 -4.45 13.27 -13.79
N THR A 60 -4.64 13.37 -15.10
CA THR A 60 -5.66 14.21 -15.74
C THR A 60 -7.06 13.76 -15.33
N SER A 61 -7.34 12.46 -15.35
CA SER A 61 -8.64 11.92 -14.93
C SER A 61 -8.93 12.22 -13.46
N PHE A 62 -7.96 12.06 -12.56
CA PHE A 62 -8.13 12.42 -11.15
C PHE A 62 -8.33 13.93 -10.96
N HIS A 63 -7.63 14.77 -11.71
CA HIS A 63 -7.86 16.22 -11.67
C HIS A 63 -9.28 16.60 -12.09
N GLN A 64 -9.85 15.92 -13.09
CA GLN A 64 -11.18 16.19 -13.62
C GLN A 64 -12.32 15.63 -12.75
N HIS A 65 -12.14 14.44 -12.19
CA HIS A 65 -13.22 13.69 -11.53
C HIS A 65 -12.97 13.44 -10.04
N GLY A 66 -11.71 13.43 -9.60
CA GLY A 66 -11.33 13.14 -8.23
C GLY A 66 -11.93 11.84 -7.72
N HIS A 67 -12.48 11.89 -6.51
CA HIS A 67 -13.16 10.75 -5.88
C HIS A 67 -14.52 10.39 -6.50
N ASN A 68 -15.02 11.17 -7.47
CA ASN A 68 -16.28 10.87 -8.14
C ASN A 68 -16.13 9.82 -9.26
N ASP A 69 -14.89 9.43 -9.64
CA ASP A 69 -14.68 8.27 -10.52
C ASP A 69 -14.76 6.96 -9.71
N PRO A 70 -15.82 6.15 -9.89
CA PRO A 70 -15.97 4.90 -9.13
C PRO A 70 -14.86 3.89 -9.45
N ASN A 71 -14.29 3.90 -10.66
CA ASN A 71 -13.21 2.97 -11.02
C ASN A 71 -11.91 3.33 -10.31
N PHE A 72 -11.62 4.62 -10.16
CA PHE A 72 -10.50 5.10 -9.35
C PHE A 72 -10.63 4.61 -7.89
N VAL A 73 -11.78 4.88 -7.27
CA VAL A 73 -12.04 4.50 -5.87
C VAL A 73 -11.91 2.99 -5.68
N GLU A 74 -12.50 2.19 -6.56
CA GLU A 74 -12.45 0.74 -6.48
C GLU A 74 -11.02 0.19 -6.62
N VAL A 75 -10.27 0.67 -7.62
CA VAL A 75 -8.88 0.25 -7.85
C VAL A 75 -7.99 0.62 -6.66
N CYS A 76 -8.11 1.84 -6.13
CA CYS A 76 -7.33 2.26 -4.96
C CYS A 76 -7.64 1.41 -3.73
N ARG A 77 -8.92 1.12 -3.44
CA ARG A 77 -9.30 0.24 -2.33
C ARG A 77 -8.71 -1.15 -2.50
N ALA A 78 -8.80 -1.74 -3.69
CA ALA A 78 -8.26 -3.07 -3.96
C ALA A 78 -6.72 -3.12 -3.82
N ILE A 79 -6.00 -2.08 -4.26
CA ILE A 79 -4.55 -1.96 -4.06
C ILE A 79 -4.23 -1.91 -2.56
N ILE A 80 -4.91 -1.03 -1.81
CA ILE A 80 -4.68 -0.84 -0.38
C ILE A 80 -4.94 -2.13 0.38
N GLU A 81 -6.08 -2.77 0.14
CA GLU A 81 -6.44 -4.03 0.79
C GLU A 81 -5.39 -5.12 0.53
N LYS A 82 -4.99 -5.30 -0.73
CA LYS A 82 -3.97 -6.28 -1.11
C LYS A 82 -2.63 -6.00 -0.42
N ARG A 83 -2.18 -4.75 -0.42
CA ARG A 83 -0.89 -4.34 0.17
C ARG A 83 -0.91 -4.44 1.69
N THR A 84 -1.98 -3.99 2.33
CA THR A 84 -2.17 -4.12 3.79
C THR A 84 -2.27 -5.59 4.20
N LYS A 85 -2.96 -6.45 3.44
CA LYS A 85 -2.97 -7.90 3.71
C LYS A 85 -1.56 -8.47 3.64
N ALA A 86 -0.82 -8.21 2.56
CA ALA A 86 0.55 -8.70 2.40
C ALA A 86 1.47 -8.20 3.54
N ALA A 87 1.25 -6.97 4.01
CA ALA A 87 1.98 -6.40 5.11
C ALA A 87 1.67 -7.08 6.46
N ARG A 88 0.40 -7.42 6.72
CA ARG A 88 0.00 -8.23 7.88
C ARG A 88 0.60 -9.64 7.83
N ASP A 89 0.55 -10.29 6.66
CA ASP A 89 1.15 -11.62 6.46
C ASP A 89 2.67 -11.58 6.72
N ASN A 90 3.35 -10.52 6.25
CA ASN A 90 4.77 -10.27 6.52
C ASN A 90 5.06 -10.09 8.03
N LEU A 91 4.21 -9.36 8.76
CA LEU A 91 4.34 -9.20 10.22
C LEU A 91 4.15 -10.54 10.97
N ALA A 92 3.14 -11.33 10.60
CA ALA A 92 2.91 -12.64 11.21
C ALA A 92 4.11 -13.57 11.02
N LEU A 93 4.71 -13.59 9.83
CA LEU A 93 5.93 -14.36 9.56
C LEU A 93 7.13 -13.83 10.37
N LEU A 94 7.30 -12.52 10.46
CA LEU A 94 8.34 -11.91 11.30
C LEU A 94 8.23 -12.37 12.76
N MET A 95 7.02 -12.32 13.34
CA MET A 95 6.77 -12.77 14.72
C MET A 95 7.10 -14.26 14.90
N ARG A 96 6.74 -15.10 13.93
CA ARG A 96 7.08 -16.54 13.94
C ARG A 96 8.60 -16.77 13.97
N TYR A 97 9.37 -16.09 13.13
CA TYR A 97 10.82 -16.25 13.11
C TYR A 97 11.51 -15.66 14.34
N GLN A 98 10.97 -14.58 14.92
CA GLN A 98 11.43 -14.07 16.21
C GLN A 98 11.18 -15.05 17.35
N ALA A 99 10.07 -15.79 17.32
CA ALA A 99 9.80 -16.85 18.30
C ALA A 99 10.80 -18.01 18.17
N LEU A 100 11.10 -18.47 16.94
CA LEU A 100 12.15 -19.48 16.69
C LEU A 100 13.52 -19.03 17.18
N GLN A 101 13.84 -17.75 17.03
CA GLN A 101 15.06 -17.18 17.57
C GLN A 101 15.12 -17.27 19.10
N LYS A 102 14.02 -16.93 19.77
CA LYS A 102 13.92 -16.99 21.23
C LYS A 102 13.96 -18.43 21.78
N SER A 103 13.47 -19.40 21.02
CA SER A 103 13.52 -20.81 21.42
C SER A 103 14.90 -21.46 21.25
N GLY A 104 15.88 -20.74 20.71
CA GLY A 104 17.24 -21.26 20.49
C GLY A 104 17.35 -22.21 19.29
N ALA A 105 16.43 -22.14 18.33
CA ALA A 105 16.53 -22.93 17.10
C ALA A 105 17.83 -22.58 16.32
N PRO A 106 18.42 -23.54 15.59
CA PRO A 106 19.62 -23.30 14.78
C PRO A 106 19.44 -22.12 13.81
N PRO A 107 20.31 -21.09 13.85
CA PRO A 107 20.12 -19.86 13.07
C PRO A 107 20.12 -20.04 11.55
N ASP A 108 20.82 -21.04 11.03
CA ASP A 108 20.92 -21.38 9.62
C ASP A 108 19.57 -21.70 8.96
N GLU A 109 18.58 -22.13 9.75
CA GLU A 109 17.24 -22.43 9.25
C GLU A 109 16.36 -21.18 9.02
N TYR A 110 16.64 -20.05 9.68
CA TYR A 110 15.71 -18.90 9.64
C TYR A 110 16.34 -17.49 9.62
N LEU A 111 17.65 -17.33 9.83
CA LEU A 111 18.25 -15.99 9.98
C LEU A 111 18.07 -15.09 8.75
N ILE A 112 18.21 -15.66 7.55
CA ILE A 112 18.01 -14.92 6.29
C ILE A 112 16.56 -14.44 6.19
N LEU A 113 15.61 -15.34 6.45
CA LEU A 113 14.18 -15.04 6.42
C LEU A 113 13.83 -13.97 7.45
N LEU A 114 14.34 -14.10 8.69
CA LEU A 114 14.15 -13.10 9.74
C LEU A 114 14.58 -11.71 9.27
N LYS A 115 15.80 -11.56 8.72
CA LYS A 115 16.30 -10.28 8.20
C LYS A 115 15.44 -9.75 7.04
N THR A 116 15.02 -10.64 6.13
CA THR A 116 14.15 -10.27 5.00
C THR A 116 12.80 -9.73 5.49
N TYR A 117 12.13 -10.44 6.41
CA TYR A 117 10.84 -10.01 6.93
C TYR A 117 10.95 -8.74 7.79
N GLN A 118 12.05 -8.56 8.53
CA GLN A 118 12.35 -7.31 9.25
C GLN A 118 12.46 -6.10 8.31
N MET A 119 13.25 -6.23 7.23
CA MET A 119 13.42 -5.16 6.25
C MET A 119 12.09 -4.80 5.56
N GLN A 120 11.34 -5.82 5.13
CA GLN A 120 10.04 -5.62 4.52
C GLN A 120 9.03 -5.01 5.49
N HIS A 121 9.03 -5.40 6.77
CA HIS A 121 8.16 -4.81 7.79
C HIS A 121 8.44 -3.33 7.98
N LYS A 122 9.73 -2.94 8.02
CA LYS A 122 10.15 -1.53 8.08
C LYS A 122 9.59 -0.75 6.88
N VAL A 123 9.79 -1.25 5.67
CA VAL A 123 9.26 -0.62 4.43
C VAL A 123 7.73 -0.54 4.46
N ASN A 124 7.05 -1.60 4.91
CA ASN A 124 5.60 -1.63 5.01
C ASN A 124 5.05 -0.58 5.99
N ARG A 125 5.76 -0.34 7.10
CA ARG A 125 5.43 0.74 8.05
C ARG A 125 5.68 2.11 7.45
N GLU A 126 6.85 2.33 6.84
CA GLU A 126 7.20 3.61 6.19
C GLU A 126 6.20 3.99 5.09
N ASN A 127 5.67 3.01 4.38
CA ASN A 127 4.66 3.20 3.34
C ASN A 127 3.21 3.26 3.86
N GLY A 128 2.99 3.20 5.18
CA GLY A 128 1.66 3.33 5.79
C GLY A 128 0.74 2.10 5.62
N TYR A 129 1.29 0.92 5.33
CA TYR A 129 0.51 -0.33 5.22
C TYR A 129 0.24 -1.01 6.58
N ILE A 130 1.03 -0.69 7.61
CA ILE A 130 0.92 -1.20 9.00
C ILE A 130 1.05 -0.02 9.98
N ASN A 131 0.34 -0.06 11.12
CA ASN A 131 0.24 0.99 12.15
C ASN A 131 -0.28 2.32 11.59
N THR A 132 -1.60 2.44 11.51
CA THR A 132 -2.31 3.64 11.03
C THR A 132 -3.11 4.33 12.11
N ASP A 133 -2.93 3.94 13.38
CA ASP A 133 -3.74 4.38 14.52
C ASP A 133 -3.57 5.89 14.82
N HIS A 134 -2.68 6.58 14.10
CA HIS A 134 -2.45 8.02 14.18
C HIS A 134 -2.81 8.79 12.90
N LEU A 135 -3.27 8.09 11.85
CA LEU A 135 -3.54 8.68 10.53
C LEU A 135 -5.06 8.82 10.32
N VAL A 136 -5.66 9.81 10.98
CA VAL A 136 -7.07 10.18 10.79
C VAL A 136 -7.20 11.13 9.60
N HIS A 137 -8.23 10.94 8.77
CA HIS A 137 -8.57 11.87 7.68
C HIS A 137 -9.04 13.21 8.27
N PRO A 138 -8.61 14.38 7.79
CA PRO A 138 -8.94 15.70 8.37
C PRO A 138 -10.43 16.11 8.32
N SER A 139 -11.33 15.23 7.88
CA SER A 139 -12.78 15.42 7.91
C SER A 139 -13.52 14.40 8.78
N VAL A 140 -12.81 13.54 9.50
CA VAL A 140 -13.39 12.66 10.52
C VAL A 140 -13.15 13.35 11.85
N VAL A 141 -14.23 13.91 12.41
CA VAL A 141 -14.27 14.47 13.77
C VAL A 141 -13.79 13.37 14.74
N PRO A 142 -12.87 13.66 15.68
CA PRO A 142 -12.27 12.66 16.57
C PRO A 142 -13.22 11.98 17.58
N GLU A 143 -14.54 12.21 17.51
CA GLU A 143 -15.51 11.81 18.52
C GLU A 143 -16.47 10.69 18.08
N ALA A 144 -16.20 10.02 16.97
CA ALA A 144 -16.80 8.71 16.72
C ALA A 144 -15.94 7.65 17.40
N GLU A 145 -16.36 7.27 18.62
CA GLU A 145 -15.84 6.20 19.43
C GLU A 145 -15.27 5.03 18.60
N LEU A 146 -13.94 4.88 18.65
CA LEU A 146 -13.29 3.62 18.31
C LEU A 146 -13.63 2.62 19.42
N GLY A 147 -14.85 2.08 19.35
CA GLY A 147 -15.32 1.03 20.23
C GLY A 147 -14.45 -0.21 20.12
N ASP A 148 -13.80 -0.54 21.23
CA ASP A 148 -13.68 -1.88 21.81
C ASP A 148 -13.15 -3.03 20.96
N TRP A 149 -12.04 -2.85 20.24
CA TRP A 149 -11.28 -4.02 19.79
C TRP A 149 -9.78 -3.83 20.04
N TYR A 150 -9.31 -4.60 21.03
CA TYR A 150 -7.93 -4.98 21.36
C TYR A 150 -7.15 -4.13 22.37
N PHE A 151 -7.52 -4.27 23.65
CA PHE A 151 -6.54 -4.53 24.71
C PHE A 151 -7.03 -5.67 25.64
N GLU A 152 -6.09 -6.57 25.94
CA GLU A 152 -6.10 -7.62 26.98
C GLU A 152 -7.01 -8.84 26.70
N ILE A 153 -6.52 -10.08 26.72
CA ILE A 153 -6.09 -10.82 27.92
C ILE A 153 -5.16 -12.00 27.51
N LEU A 154 -4.05 -12.14 28.27
CA LEU A 154 -3.15 -13.30 28.51
C LEU A 154 -2.32 -13.90 27.36
#